data_AF-A0AAV5A833-F1
#
_entry.id   AF-A0AAV5A833-F1
#
_cell.length_a   1.000
_cell.length_b   1.000
_cell.length_c   1.000
_cell.angle_alpha   90.00
_cell.angle_beta   90.00
_cell.angle_gamma   90.00
#
_symmetry.space_group_name_H-M   'P 1'
#
loop_
_entity.id
_entity.type
_entity.pdbx_description
1 polymer ?
#
loop_
_entity_poly.entity_id
_entity_poly.type
_entity_poly.pdbx_seq_one_letter_code
_entity_poly.pdbx_strand_id
1 'polypeptide(L)'
;MAFRNCLTILLLATSVLASPSARSGPESCKQNEFWYQTKGCCLPHGGPSHPSRPPPNKSCPPTSWYWEPEQSCCVPTHPPPRNPPPPQCNNGWDWNGGVQCCEPGKPTHTTPNHQPSQTPHQPGYPQYERITSKDDSHHKKRSNYLSTFDCPNNYEACPIPGLTGMYLECLDTTAELTSCGGCTSMDEGQDCTMIEGAWNVGCEAGSCKDGLGEVSEISRPLREGEVAEWILLDGTPATCTNIALHNLYPGQIDLVLSLLPAAFALCSGTVGAAMSAALAKKRAIALSYGTFLYPTPVSLHEPANRLAGVILQQLWSNWGRDPIGIRGDGEVDLYNVNIPVVHKLLSPEGVGITWTSMWRNSYGRLFTSHIPDTPDIPAAGPDSDSSSTNVREEVLQANNGNGNGPEKRLVFKFAPDMAPLVHPEIASLPQGTDAWGVHNDFATVTPLRASFAEPPPEISMVFPGETSDQSSLVRHWKMKL
;
A
#
# COMPACT_ATOMS: atom_id res chain seq x y z
N MET A 1 5.22 -10.87 -3.54
CA MET A 1 4.79 -9.94 -2.49
C MET A 1 5.99 -9.10 -2.04
N ALA A 2 6.38 -8.13 -2.88
CA ALA A 2 7.39 -7.13 -2.57
C ALA A 2 6.65 -5.87 -2.18
N PHE A 3 6.78 -5.43 -0.92
CA PHE A 3 6.23 -4.15 -0.48
C PHE A 3 7.02 -3.02 -1.14
N ARG A 4 6.59 -2.63 -2.35
CA ARG A 4 6.99 -1.40 -3.02
C ARG A 4 6.20 -0.27 -2.38
N ASN A 5 6.71 0.22 -1.26
CA ASN A 5 6.03 1.25 -0.46
C ASN A 5 6.03 2.60 -1.20
N CYS A 6 4.82 3.02 -1.56
CA CYS A 6 4.46 4.29 -2.16
C CYS A 6 4.76 5.46 -1.21
N LEU A 7 5.73 6.31 -1.54
CA LEU A 7 6.05 7.50 -0.75
C LEU A 7 5.01 8.60 -0.94
N THR A 8 4.39 9.04 0.15
CA THR A 8 3.62 10.28 0.21
C THR A 8 4.53 11.40 0.74
N ILE A 9 4.97 12.31 -0.14
CA ILE A 9 5.55 13.61 0.28
C ILE A 9 4.42 14.63 0.25
N LEU A 10 3.97 15.08 1.42
CA LEU A 10 3.05 16.22 1.51
C LEU A 10 3.87 17.51 1.42
N LEU A 11 3.82 18.18 0.26
CA LEU A 11 4.41 19.51 0.06
C LEU A 11 3.35 20.58 0.39
N LEU A 12 3.54 21.33 1.48
CA LEU A 12 2.73 22.50 1.78
C LEU A 12 3.46 23.75 1.26
N ALA A 13 3.07 24.24 0.09
CA ALA A 13 3.41 25.59 -0.39
C ALA A 13 2.16 26.48 -0.27
N THR A 14 2.16 27.44 0.66
CA THR A 14 1.02 28.34 0.86
C THR A 14 1.05 29.50 -0.12
N SER A 15 0.02 29.63 -0.96
CA SER A 15 -0.43 30.94 -1.46
C SER A 15 -1.96 30.97 -1.52
N VAL A 16 -2.55 31.94 -0.79
CA VAL A 16 -4.00 32.17 -0.68
C VAL A 16 -4.44 33.04 -1.83
N LEU A 17 -5.52 32.67 -2.53
CA LEU A 17 -6.56 33.57 -3.06
C LEU A 17 -7.77 32.73 -3.50
N ALA A 18 -8.95 33.03 -2.93
CA ALA A 18 -10.21 32.35 -3.22
C ALA A 18 -10.97 33.03 -4.37
N SER A 19 -11.63 32.23 -5.22
CA SER A 19 -12.74 32.65 -6.09
C SER A 19 -13.60 31.43 -6.48
N PRO A 20 -14.89 31.63 -6.84
CA PRO A 20 -15.91 30.60 -6.70
C PRO A 20 -15.91 29.61 -7.87
N SER A 21 -15.79 28.31 -7.56
CA SER A 21 -15.77 27.24 -8.55
C SER A 21 -17.18 26.97 -9.11
N ALA A 22 -17.30 26.98 -10.43
CA ALA A 22 -18.48 26.45 -11.13
C ALA A 22 -18.49 24.92 -10.99
N ARG A 23 -19.64 24.33 -10.66
CA ARG A 23 -19.78 22.88 -10.46
C ARG A 23 -19.46 22.11 -11.76
N SER A 24 -18.47 21.23 -11.72
CA SER A 24 -18.22 20.20 -12.74
C SER A 24 -18.70 18.83 -12.22
N GLY A 25 -19.46 18.09 -13.04
CA GLY A 25 -19.99 16.78 -12.66
C GLY A 25 -21.16 16.34 -13.56
N PRO A 26 -21.76 15.16 -13.32
CA PRO A 26 -22.86 14.66 -14.16
C PRO A 26 -24.07 15.60 -14.25
N GLU A 27 -24.27 16.46 -13.25
CA GLU A 27 -25.32 17.49 -13.24
C GLU A 27 -25.04 18.69 -14.17
N SER A 28 -23.83 18.81 -14.74
CA SER A 28 -23.48 19.89 -15.67
C SER A 28 -23.80 19.57 -17.14
N CYS A 29 -24.21 18.33 -17.45
CA CYS A 29 -24.53 17.93 -18.82
C CYS A 29 -25.95 18.32 -19.23
N LYS A 30 -26.12 18.72 -20.50
CA LYS A 30 -27.44 19.03 -21.05
C LYS A 30 -28.26 17.75 -21.21
N GLN A 31 -29.57 17.90 -21.36
CA GLN A 31 -30.54 16.78 -21.40
C GLN A 31 -30.27 15.74 -22.52
N ASN A 32 -29.52 16.08 -23.57
CA ASN A 32 -29.14 15.19 -24.68
C ASN A 32 -27.66 14.77 -24.63
N GLU A 33 -26.99 14.98 -23.50
CA GLU A 33 -25.59 14.64 -23.29
C GLU A 33 -25.45 13.69 -22.10
N PHE A 34 -24.38 12.91 -22.09
CA PHE A 34 -23.97 12.11 -20.94
C PHE A 34 -22.58 12.49 -20.47
N TRP A 35 -22.34 12.33 -19.17
CA TRP A 35 -21.03 12.56 -18.59
C TRP A 35 -20.09 11.41 -18.91
N TYR A 36 -19.00 11.69 -19.60
CA TYR A 36 -17.92 10.76 -19.85
C TYR A 36 -16.83 10.94 -18.82
N GLN A 37 -16.85 10.06 -17.81
CA GLN A 37 -15.99 10.15 -16.64
C GLN A 37 -14.50 10.10 -16.97
N THR A 38 -14.09 9.34 -18.00
CA THR A 38 -12.67 9.18 -18.34
C THR A 38 -12.03 10.44 -18.91
N LYS A 39 -12.81 11.38 -19.43
CA LYS A 39 -12.30 12.69 -19.92
C LYS A 39 -12.91 13.89 -19.21
N GLY A 40 -13.81 13.66 -18.25
CA GLY A 40 -14.44 14.72 -17.47
C GLY A 40 -15.24 15.71 -18.32
N CYS A 41 -15.99 15.22 -19.30
CA CYS A 41 -16.73 16.06 -20.26
C CYS A 41 -18.14 15.52 -20.54
N CYS A 42 -19.01 16.40 -21.04
CA CYS A 42 -20.33 16.01 -21.54
C CYS A 42 -20.25 15.67 -23.04
N LEU A 43 -20.73 14.48 -23.42
CA LEU A 43 -20.76 13.99 -24.80
C LEU A 43 -22.20 13.83 -25.29
N PRO A 44 -22.51 14.15 -26.55
CA PRO A 44 -23.86 13.96 -27.09
C PRO A 44 -24.21 12.48 -27.21
N HIS A 45 -25.46 12.12 -26.85
CA HIS A 45 -25.99 10.79 -27.14
C HIS A 45 -26.05 10.55 -28.65
N GLY A 46 -25.45 9.45 -29.12
CA GLY A 46 -25.38 9.08 -30.53
C GLY A 46 -24.17 9.66 -31.28
N GLY A 47 -23.38 10.54 -30.66
CA GLY A 47 -22.26 11.23 -31.32
C GLY A 47 -22.69 12.28 -32.36
N PRO A 48 -21.73 13.01 -32.96
CA PRO A 48 -22.00 13.97 -34.02
C PRO A 48 -22.46 13.27 -35.32
N SER A 49 -23.36 13.91 -36.07
CA SER A 49 -23.88 13.38 -37.34
C SER A 49 -22.81 13.21 -38.43
N HIS A 50 -21.70 13.95 -38.32
CA HIS A 50 -20.51 13.81 -39.15
C HIS A 50 -19.27 13.81 -38.26
N PRO A 51 -18.76 12.63 -37.83
CA PRO A 51 -17.61 12.56 -36.95
C PRO A 51 -16.34 12.99 -37.68
N SER A 52 -15.49 13.73 -36.96
CA SER A 52 -14.16 14.13 -37.44
C SER A 52 -13.29 12.91 -37.71
N ARG A 53 -12.36 13.01 -38.67
CA ARG A 53 -11.42 11.92 -38.96
C ARG A 53 -10.20 12.01 -38.03
N PRO A 54 -9.75 10.90 -37.42
CA PRO A 54 -8.50 10.86 -36.67
C PRO A 54 -7.28 11.28 -37.51
N PRO A 55 -6.21 11.78 -36.87
CA PRO A 55 -4.94 12.05 -37.54
C PRO A 55 -4.25 10.75 -38.02
N PRO A 56 -3.21 10.85 -38.88
CA PRO A 56 -2.45 9.68 -39.33
C PRO A 56 -1.94 8.82 -38.16
N ASN A 57 -1.95 7.49 -38.33
CA ASN A 57 -1.58 6.49 -37.32
C ASN A 57 -2.48 6.44 -36.07
N LYS A 58 -3.65 7.09 -36.10
CA LYS A 58 -4.70 6.91 -35.10
C LYS A 58 -5.98 6.43 -35.76
N SER A 59 -6.72 5.58 -35.07
CA SER A 59 -8.06 5.16 -35.47
C SER A 59 -8.97 5.06 -34.24
N CYS A 60 -10.28 5.10 -34.44
CA CYS A 60 -11.24 4.83 -33.38
C CYS A 60 -11.86 3.45 -33.59
N PRO A 61 -12.30 2.79 -32.49
CA PRO A 61 -13.07 1.55 -32.58
C PRO A 61 -14.20 1.70 -33.60
N PRO A 62 -14.39 0.71 -34.49
CA PRO A 62 -15.30 0.82 -35.62
C PRO A 62 -16.77 0.83 -35.19
N THR A 63 -17.07 0.49 -33.94
CA THR A 63 -18.42 0.49 -33.38
C THR A 63 -18.47 1.41 -32.17
N SER A 64 -19.51 2.25 -32.09
CA SER A 64 -19.85 3.04 -30.90
C SER A 64 -18.80 4.04 -30.39
N TRP A 65 -17.80 4.41 -31.19
CA TRP A 65 -16.77 5.40 -30.85
C TRP A 65 -16.54 6.37 -32.01
N TYR A 66 -16.18 7.61 -31.70
CA TYR A 66 -15.82 8.63 -32.69
C TYR A 66 -14.64 9.49 -32.22
N TRP A 67 -14.00 10.20 -33.14
CA TRP A 67 -12.88 11.07 -32.84
C TRP A 67 -13.36 12.44 -32.35
N GLU A 68 -12.93 12.82 -31.14
CA GLU A 68 -13.17 14.15 -30.57
C GLU A 68 -11.92 15.04 -30.76
N PRO A 69 -11.95 16.02 -31.68
CA PRO A 69 -10.78 16.84 -31.98
C PRO A 69 -10.31 17.71 -30.81
N GLU A 70 -11.22 18.20 -29.96
CA GLU A 70 -10.83 19.06 -28.82
C GLU A 70 -10.01 18.29 -27.78
N GLN A 71 -10.32 17.00 -27.59
CA GLN A 71 -9.66 16.13 -26.63
C GLN A 71 -8.58 15.24 -27.26
N SER A 72 -8.44 15.32 -28.59
CA SER A 72 -7.47 14.57 -29.39
C SER A 72 -7.49 13.05 -29.10
N CYS A 73 -8.69 12.49 -28.93
CA CYS A 73 -8.89 11.07 -28.63
C CYS A 73 -10.22 10.52 -29.13
N CYS A 74 -10.38 9.20 -29.06
CA CYS A 74 -11.66 8.53 -29.34
C CYS A 74 -12.55 8.55 -28.10
N VAL A 75 -13.82 8.87 -28.27
CA VAL A 75 -14.83 8.90 -27.21
C VAL A 75 -16.07 8.10 -27.62
N PRO A 76 -16.83 7.53 -26.67
CA PRO A 76 -17.98 6.69 -27.00
C PRO A 76 -19.19 7.51 -27.45
N THR A 77 -20.07 6.92 -28.25
CA THR A 77 -21.35 7.54 -28.65
C THR A 77 -22.46 7.36 -27.62
N HIS A 78 -22.25 6.49 -26.62
CA HIS A 78 -23.20 6.19 -25.55
C HIS A 78 -22.47 5.96 -24.22
N PRO A 79 -23.13 6.12 -23.06
CA PRO A 79 -22.53 5.82 -21.77
C PRO A 79 -21.99 4.38 -21.72
N PRO A 80 -20.71 4.16 -21.37
CA PRO A 80 -20.17 2.82 -21.21
C PRO A 80 -20.83 2.11 -20.01
N PRO A 81 -21.01 0.77 -20.06
CA PRO A 81 -21.47 -0.02 -18.91
C PRO A 81 -20.49 0.08 -17.74
N ARG A 82 -20.90 -0.33 -16.52
CA ARG A 82 -20.14 -0.12 -15.28
C ARG A 82 -18.75 -0.76 -15.22
N ASN A 83 -18.36 -1.61 -16.19
CA ASN A 83 -17.02 -2.16 -16.40
C ASN A 83 -16.91 -2.62 -17.87
N PRO A 84 -16.63 -1.75 -18.85
CA PRO A 84 -16.59 -2.15 -20.24
C PRO A 84 -15.30 -2.93 -20.54
N PRO A 85 -15.33 -3.99 -21.35
CA PRO A 85 -14.10 -4.56 -21.89
C PRO A 85 -13.36 -3.51 -22.73
N PRO A 86 -12.02 -3.62 -22.90
CA PRO A 86 -11.25 -2.72 -23.74
C PRO A 86 -11.88 -2.58 -25.14
N PRO A 87 -12.03 -1.36 -25.68
CA PRO A 87 -12.60 -1.14 -27.01
C PRO A 87 -11.84 -1.91 -28.08
N GLN A 88 -12.58 -2.58 -28.96
CA GLN A 88 -11.98 -3.39 -30.02
C GLN A 88 -11.59 -2.53 -31.21
N CYS A 89 -10.32 -2.60 -31.59
CA CYS A 89 -9.76 -1.90 -32.73
C CYS A 89 -9.87 -2.74 -34.03
N ASN A 90 -9.64 -2.09 -35.17
CA ASN A 90 -9.58 -2.80 -36.45
C ASN A 90 -8.42 -3.81 -36.47
N ASN A 91 -8.54 -4.86 -37.30
CA ASN A 91 -7.50 -5.87 -37.43
C ASN A 91 -6.10 -5.26 -37.65
N GLY A 92 -5.14 -5.64 -36.80
CA GLY A 92 -3.77 -5.14 -36.84
C GLY A 92 -3.57 -3.79 -36.12
N TRP A 93 -4.55 -3.35 -35.33
CA TRP A 93 -4.47 -2.17 -34.48
C TRP A 93 -4.81 -2.54 -33.03
N ASP A 94 -4.07 -1.98 -32.08
CA ASP A 94 -4.26 -2.23 -30.65
C ASP A 94 -4.84 -1.00 -29.97
N TRP A 95 -5.73 -1.21 -28.99
CA TRP A 95 -6.29 -0.12 -28.21
C TRP A 95 -5.30 0.35 -27.15
N ASN A 96 -4.90 1.62 -27.24
CA ASN A 96 -4.07 2.25 -26.23
C ASN A 96 -4.96 3.08 -25.28
N GLY A 97 -5.22 2.54 -24.09
CA GLY A 97 -6.08 3.16 -23.09
C GLY A 97 -5.56 4.50 -22.55
N GLY A 98 -4.24 4.72 -22.56
CA GLY A 98 -3.62 5.96 -22.08
C GLY A 98 -3.89 7.15 -23.01
N VAL A 99 -3.86 6.94 -24.33
CA VAL A 99 -4.19 7.97 -25.32
C VAL A 99 -5.62 7.86 -25.86
N GLN A 100 -6.37 6.84 -25.44
CA GLN A 100 -7.72 6.51 -25.88
C GLN A 100 -7.88 6.46 -27.41
N CYS A 101 -6.98 5.73 -28.08
CA CYS A 101 -6.98 5.58 -29.53
C CYS A 101 -6.55 4.16 -29.92
N CYS A 102 -6.95 3.72 -31.11
CA CYS A 102 -6.32 2.58 -31.78
C CYS A 102 -5.05 3.02 -32.49
N GLU A 103 -3.97 2.27 -32.30
CA GLU A 103 -2.66 2.49 -32.95
C GLU A 103 -2.21 1.22 -33.71
N PRO A 104 -1.40 1.31 -34.78
CA PRO A 104 -0.95 0.12 -35.51
C PRO A 104 -0.19 -0.84 -34.59
N GLY A 105 -0.62 -2.10 -34.54
CA GLY A 105 0.01 -3.12 -33.73
C GLY A 105 1.45 -3.38 -34.17
N LYS A 106 2.36 -3.57 -33.21
CA LYS A 106 3.76 -3.91 -33.51
C LYS A 106 3.81 -5.27 -34.22
N PRO A 107 4.67 -5.49 -35.24
CA PRO A 107 4.73 -6.76 -35.95
C PRO A 107 5.22 -7.87 -35.00
N THR A 108 4.30 -8.70 -34.54
CA THR A 108 4.59 -9.91 -33.77
C THR A 108 4.97 -11.06 -34.70
N HIS A 109 6.13 -11.66 -34.45
CA HIS A 109 6.54 -12.93 -35.06
C HIS A 109 5.45 -14.00 -34.86
N THR A 110 4.96 -14.54 -35.97
CA THR A 110 4.05 -15.69 -36.03
C THR A 110 4.70 -16.93 -35.43
N THR A 111 4.01 -17.60 -34.51
CA THR A 111 4.21 -19.04 -34.23
C THR A 111 2.89 -19.78 -34.49
N PRO A 112 2.94 -21.03 -34.98
CA PRO A 112 1.95 -21.56 -35.90
C PRO A 112 0.73 -22.20 -35.25
N ASN A 113 -0.37 -22.08 -36.00
CA ASN A 113 -1.59 -22.88 -36.04
C ASN A 113 -1.48 -24.28 -35.39
N HIS A 114 -2.33 -24.56 -34.39
CA HIS A 114 -2.72 -25.93 -34.07
C HIS A 114 -4.25 -26.07 -34.08
N GLN A 115 -4.72 -26.77 -35.11
CA GLN A 115 -6.04 -27.38 -35.25
C GLN A 115 -6.31 -28.43 -34.15
N PRO A 116 -7.60 -28.76 -33.88
CA PRO A 116 -7.99 -29.69 -32.83
C PRO A 116 -7.80 -31.14 -33.28
N SER A 117 -7.22 -32.00 -32.43
CA SER A 117 -7.12 -33.44 -32.71
C SER A 117 -7.42 -34.32 -31.49
N GLN A 118 -8.57 -34.98 -31.59
CA GLN A 118 -8.85 -36.41 -31.36
C GLN A 118 -8.26 -37.14 -30.14
N THR A 119 -9.18 -37.69 -29.35
CA THR A 119 -9.04 -38.84 -28.44
C THR A 119 -8.35 -40.05 -29.08
N PRO A 120 -7.60 -40.85 -28.29
CA PRO A 120 -7.90 -42.29 -28.28
C PRO A 120 -7.77 -43.01 -26.91
N HIS A 121 -8.75 -43.90 -26.69
CA HIS A 121 -8.76 -45.21 -26.02
C HIS A 121 -7.88 -45.57 -24.80
N GLN A 122 -8.57 -46.20 -23.82
CA GLN A 122 -8.09 -46.92 -22.63
C GLN A 122 -7.21 -48.17 -22.94
N PRO A 123 -6.63 -48.82 -21.90
CA PRO A 123 -7.34 -49.97 -21.31
C PRO A 123 -7.20 -50.18 -19.77
N GLY A 124 -8.30 -50.58 -19.11
CA GLY A 124 -8.36 -51.82 -18.30
C GLY A 124 -8.12 -51.84 -16.77
N TYR A 125 -9.22 -51.73 -15.98
CA TYR A 125 -9.67 -52.48 -14.77
C TYR A 125 -8.71 -52.86 -13.59
N PRO A 126 -9.22 -53.25 -12.38
CA PRO A 126 -10.62 -53.36 -11.86
C PRO A 126 -10.86 -52.61 -10.51
N GLN A 127 -12.02 -52.00 -10.27
CA GLN A 127 -13.26 -52.55 -9.68
C GLN A 127 -13.08 -53.37 -8.38
N TYR A 128 -13.45 -52.77 -7.24
CA TYR A 128 -13.94 -53.50 -6.07
C TYR A 128 -15.28 -52.90 -5.61
N GLU A 129 -16.11 -53.80 -5.10
CA GLU A 129 -17.56 -53.80 -5.12
C GLU A 129 -18.25 -52.87 -4.11
N ARG A 130 -19.42 -52.42 -4.54
CA ARG A 130 -20.43 -51.71 -3.75
C ARG A 130 -21.30 -52.76 -3.04
N ILE A 131 -21.24 -52.83 -1.71
CA ILE A 131 -22.30 -53.45 -0.91
C ILE A 131 -23.27 -52.35 -0.50
N THR A 132 -24.52 -52.52 -0.92
CA THR A 132 -25.67 -51.73 -0.48
C THR A 132 -26.44 -52.54 0.56
N SER A 133 -26.84 -51.92 1.67
CA SER A 133 -28.05 -52.32 2.38
C SER A 133 -28.77 -51.07 2.88
N LYS A 134 -29.98 -50.90 2.36
CA LYS A 134 -31.04 -50.04 2.91
C LYS A 134 -31.44 -50.58 4.28
N ASP A 135 -31.75 -49.70 5.22
CA ASP A 135 -33.03 -49.77 5.93
C ASP A 135 -33.35 -48.48 6.70
N ASP A 136 -34.65 -48.30 6.88
CA ASP A 136 -35.39 -47.07 7.07
C ASP A 136 -35.36 -46.45 8.48
N SER A 137 -35.65 -45.14 8.47
CA SER A 137 -36.49 -44.41 9.44
C SER A 137 -35.91 -43.86 10.76
N HIS A 138 -36.39 -42.64 11.03
CA HIS A 138 -36.44 -41.90 12.28
C HIS A 138 -35.32 -40.89 12.61
N HIS A 139 -35.71 -39.62 12.41
CA HIS A 139 -35.27 -38.42 13.10
C HIS A 139 -34.47 -38.64 14.38
N LYS A 140 -33.17 -38.38 14.32
CA LYS A 140 -32.44 -37.77 15.42
C LYS A 140 -31.49 -36.72 14.83
N LYS A 141 -31.78 -35.46 15.17
CA LYS A 141 -30.84 -34.35 15.07
C LYS A 141 -29.51 -34.79 15.68
N ARG A 142 -28.52 -35.09 14.85
CA ARG A 142 -27.13 -35.19 15.25
C ARG A 142 -26.43 -33.95 14.72
N SER A 143 -26.73 -32.84 15.39
CA SER A 143 -25.72 -31.79 15.58
C SER A 143 -24.49 -32.49 16.15
N ASN A 144 -23.35 -32.36 15.50
CA ASN A 144 -22.05 -32.48 16.14
C ASN A 144 -20.95 -31.93 15.23
N TYR A 145 -20.44 -30.77 15.64
CA TYR A 145 -19.03 -30.42 15.68
C TYR A 145 -18.27 -30.43 14.35
N LEU A 146 -18.51 -29.43 13.49
CA LEU A 146 -17.39 -28.65 12.98
C LEU A 146 -17.26 -27.45 13.91
N SER A 147 -16.14 -27.35 14.62
CA SER A 147 -15.76 -26.12 15.30
C SER A 147 -15.69 -25.01 14.24
N THR A 148 -16.70 -24.16 14.19
CA THR A 148 -16.63 -22.88 13.50
C THR A 148 -15.40 -22.19 14.05
N PHE A 149 -14.35 -22.09 13.24
CA PHE A 149 -13.29 -21.15 13.51
C PHE A 149 -13.92 -19.78 13.27
N ASP A 150 -14.54 -19.24 14.32
CA ASP A 150 -15.18 -17.93 14.26
C ASP A 150 -14.06 -16.88 14.37
N CYS A 151 -13.73 -16.30 13.23
CA CYS A 151 -12.89 -15.12 13.19
C CYS A 151 -13.52 -13.99 14.01
N PRO A 152 -12.72 -13.11 14.62
CA PRO A 152 -13.22 -11.91 15.28
C PRO A 152 -14.16 -11.13 14.35
N ASN A 153 -15.14 -10.42 14.91
CA ASN A 153 -16.14 -9.69 14.13
C ASN A 153 -15.49 -8.83 13.02
N ASN A 154 -16.03 -8.94 11.80
CA ASN A 154 -15.57 -8.30 10.56
C ASN A 154 -14.35 -8.93 9.86
N TYR A 155 -13.90 -10.10 10.31
CA TYR A 155 -12.92 -10.92 9.59
C TYR A 155 -13.59 -12.16 9.01
N GLU A 156 -13.12 -12.58 7.85
CA GLU A 156 -13.56 -13.75 7.12
C GLU A 156 -12.54 -14.87 7.28
N ALA A 157 -13.02 -16.08 7.53
CA ALA A 157 -12.18 -17.26 7.70
C ALA A 157 -11.78 -17.82 6.33
N CYS A 158 -10.62 -17.43 5.83
CA CYS A 158 -10.10 -17.85 4.55
C CYS A 158 -9.25 -19.11 4.66
N PRO A 159 -9.51 -20.17 3.87
CA PRO A 159 -8.62 -21.32 3.77
C PRO A 159 -7.26 -20.90 3.24
N ILE A 160 -6.20 -21.39 3.88
CA ILE A 160 -4.83 -21.11 3.43
C ILE A 160 -4.49 -22.05 2.26
N PRO A 161 -4.24 -21.53 1.04
CA PRO A 161 -3.88 -22.37 -0.11
C PRO A 161 -2.62 -23.21 0.17
N GLY A 162 -2.62 -24.47 -0.26
CA GLY A 162 -1.44 -25.36 -0.19
C GLY A 162 -1.28 -26.14 1.11
N LEU A 163 -2.11 -25.94 2.13
CA LEU A 163 -2.12 -26.77 3.35
C LEU A 163 -3.16 -27.90 3.25
N THR A 164 -2.74 -29.14 3.50
CA THR A 164 -3.67 -30.28 3.64
C THR A 164 -4.25 -30.30 5.07
N GLY A 165 -5.53 -29.96 5.20
CA GLY A 165 -6.25 -29.83 6.47
C GLY A 165 -7.04 -28.52 6.55
N MET A 166 -8.01 -28.44 7.48
CA MET A 166 -8.88 -27.25 7.66
C MET A 166 -8.16 -26.07 8.34
N TYR A 167 -7.03 -25.62 7.80
CA TYR A 167 -6.31 -24.45 8.31
C TYR A 167 -6.92 -23.18 7.69
N LEU A 168 -7.48 -22.36 8.56
CA LEU A 168 -8.14 -21.11 8.24
C LEU A 168 -7.30 -19.95 8.79
N GLU A 169 -7.16 -18.88 8.01
CA GLU A 169 -6.65 -17.59 8.45
C GLU A 169 -7.80 -16.57 8.49
N CYS A 170 -7.77 -15.66 9.45
CA CYS A 170 -8.75 -14.58 9.51
C CYS A 170 -8.22 -13.39 8.71
N LEU A 171 -8.86 -13.12 7.57
CA LEU A 171 -8.55 -11.96 6.73
C LEU A 171 -9.68 -10.95 6.83
N ASP A 172 -9.37 -9.67 6.82
CA ASP A 172 -10.40 -8.66 6.58
C ASP A 172 -10.40 -8.32 5.11
N THR A 173 -11.39 -8.92 4.47
CA THR A 173 -11.59 -8.81 3.05
C THR A 173 -11.99 -7.40 2.62
N THR A 174 -12.25 -6.47 3.55
CA THR A 174 -12.54 -5.08 3.21
C THR A 174 -11.29 -4.24 2.93
N ALA A 175 -10.12 -4.67 3.39
CA ALA A 175 -8.85 -3.95 3.25
C ALA A 175 -7.65 -4.83 2.86
N GLU A 176 -7.80 -6.16 2.86
CA GLU A 176 -6.73 -7.07 2.45
C GLU A 176 -6.51 -7.05 0.93
N LEU A 177 -5.27 -6.77 0.51
CA LEU A 177 -4.93 -6.57 -0.89
C LEU A 177 -5.06 -7.85 -1.72
N THR A 178 -4.65 -8.98 -1.15
CA THR A 178 -4.66 -10.28 -1.87
C THR A 178 -5.93 -11.09 -1.64
N SER A 179 -6.92 -10.54 -0.93
CA SER A 179 -8.21 -11.15 -0.65
C SER A 179 -9.28 -10.07 -0.50
N CYS A 180 -9.30 -9.14 -1.46
CA CYS A 180 -10.19 -7.99 -1.41
C CYS A 180 -11.60 -8.38 -1.85
N GLY A 181 -12.59 -8.14 -0.99
CA GLY A 181 -14.00 -8.46 -1.23
C GLY A 181 -14.41 -9.89 -0.90
N GLY A 182 -13.46 -10.76 -0.55
CA GLY A 182 -13.69 -12.14 -0.13
C GLY A 182 -12.40 -12.96 -0.14
N CYS A 183 -12.47 -14.23 0.26
CA CYS A 183 -11.30 -15.11 0.22
C CYS A 183 -10.92 -15.48 -1.22
N THR A 184 -9.73 -15.08 -1.69
CA THR A 184 -9.25 -15.49 -3.02
C THR A 184 -9.03 -16.99 -3.15
N SER A 185 -8.74 -17.68 -2.03
CA SER A 185 -8.63 -19.14 -1.97
C SER A 185 -9.95 -19.87 -2.24
N MET A 186 -11.07 -19.17 -2.12
CA MET A 186 -12.41 -19.67 -2.39
C MET A 186 -13.02 -19.05 -3.65
N ASP A 187 -12.25 -18.25 -4.39
CA ASP A 187 -12.73 -17.48 -5.55
C ASP A 187 -13.86 -16.47 -5.19
N GLU A 188 -13.89 -16.02 -3.93
CA GLU A 188 -14.91 -15.10 -3.40
C GLU A 188 -14.41 -13.65 -3.35
N GLY A 189 -13.10 -13.43 -3.49
CA GLY A 189 -12.50 -12.09 -3.58
C GLY A 189 -11.41 -11.99 -4.64
N GLN A 190 -10.78 -10.82 -4.71
CA GLN A 190 -9.84 -10.45 -5.76
C GLN A 190 -8.47 -10.12 -5.17
N ASP A 191 -7.42 -10.57 -5.85
CA ASP A 191 -6.07 -10.10 -5.57
C ASP A 191 -5.84 -8.79 -6.32
N CYS A 192 -5.96 -7.66 -5.61
CA CYS A 192 -5.76 -6.33 -6.20
C CYS A 192 -4.33 -6.14 -6.73
N THR A 193 -3.35 -6.94 -6.30
CA THR A 193 -1.98 -6.87 -6.84
C THR A 193 -1.87 -7.41 -8.27
N MET A 194 -2.90 -8.09 -8.76
CA MET A 194 -2.96 -8.67 -10.10
C MET A 194 -3.63 -7.76 -11.14
N ILE A 195 -3.98 -6.53 -10.79
CA ILE A 195 -4.58 -5.56 -11.72
C ILE A 195 -3.52 -5.15 -12.76
N GLU A 196 -3.69 -5.64 -13.98
CA GLU A 196 -2.75 -5.39 -15.07
C GLU A 196 -2.70 -3.90 -15.44
N GLY A 197 -1.48 -3.33 -15.47
CA GLY A 197 -1.26 -1.91 -15.79
C GLY A 197 -1.49 -0.94 -14.63
N ALA A 198 -1.96 -1.41 -13.46
CA ALA A 198 -2.08 -0.55 -12.27
C ALA A 198 -0.70 -0.38 -11.61
N TRP A 199 -0.29 0.88 -11.42
CA TRP A 199 0.97 1.20 -10.75
C TRP A 199 0.86 1.10 -9.21
N ASN A 200 -0.30 1.49 -8.68
CA ASN A 200 -0.66 1.35 -7.27
C ASN A 200 -2.04 0.70 -7.17
N VAL A 201 -2.22 -0.11 -6.14
CA VAL A 201 -3.46 -0.83 -5.89
C VAL A 201 -3.79 -0.74 -4.40
N GLY A 202 -5.07 -0.58 -4.09
CA GLY A 202 -5.62 -0.56 -2.74
C GLY A 202 -6.84 -1.46 -2.68
N CYS A 203 -7.14 -2.02 -1.50
CA CYS A 203 -8.43 -2.59 -1.21
C CYS A 203 -9.20 -1.61 -0.33
N GLU A 204 -10.33 -1.10 -0.81
CA GLU A 204 -11.17 -0.16 -0.08
C GLU A 204 -12.61 -0.69 -0.04
N ALA A 205 -13.07 -1.01 1.17
CA ALA A 205 -14.41 -1.56 1.42
C ALA A 205 -14.70 -2.82 0.57
N GLY A 206 -13.69 -3.67 0.39
CA GLY A 206 -13.81 -4.94 -0.35
C GLY A 206 -13.81 -4.76 -1.87
N SER A 207 -13.43 -3.58 -2.36
CA SER A 207 -13.26 -3.32 -3.77
C SER A 207 -11.82 -2.92 -4.04
N CYS A 208 -11.21 -3.54 -5.04
CA CYS A 208 -9.95 -3.05 -5.56
C CYS A 208 -10.11 -1.62 -6.10
N LYS A 209 -9.15 -0.78 -5.75
CA LYS A 209 -8.96 0.58 -6.25
C LYS A 209 -7.59 0.63 -6.91
N ASP A 210 -7.56 0.99 -8.18
CA ASP A 210 -6.33 1.35 -8.85
C ASP A 210 -6.05 2.84 -8.61
N GLY A 211 -4.85 3.16 -8.12
CA GLY A 211 -4.39 4.53 -7.95
C GLY A 211 -4.05 5.16 -9.30
N LEU A 212 -5.03 5.27 -10.20
CA LEU A 212 -4.85 5.88 -11.52
C LEU A 212 -4.78 7.40 -11.39
N GLY A 213 -3.62 7.91 -10.96
CA GLY A 213 -3.21 9.28 -11.25
C GLY A 213 -2.82 9.41 -12.72
N GLU A 214 -2.94 10.62 -13.29
CA GLU A 214 -2.33 10.91 -14.58
C GLU A 214 -0.80 10.77 -14.47
N VAL A 215 -0.19 9.93 -15.31
CA VAL A 215 1.27 9.77 -15.35
C VAL A 215 1.82 10.63 -16.48
N SER A 216 2.86 11.40 -16.19
CA SER A 216 3.58 12.23 -17.15
C SER A 216 5.08 12.08 -16.93
N GLU A 217 5.87 12.05 -18.01
CA GLU A 217 7.34 12.10 -17.94
C GLU A 217 7.86 13.51 -17.62
N ILE A 218 6.98 14.52 -17.64
CA ILE A 218 7.33 15.93 -17.45
C ILE A 218 6.39 16.53 -16.41
N SER A 219 6.97 17.28 -15.47
CA SER A 219 6.21 18.07 -14.49
C SER A 219 5.32 19.10 -15.19
N ARG A 220 4.14 19.36 -14.62
CA ARG A 220 3.18 20.34 -15.16
C ARG A 220 2.73 21.34 -14.09
N PRO A 221 2.25 22.52 -14.49
CA PRO A 221 1.59 23.43 -13.56
C PRO A 221 0.38 22.78 -12.86
N LEU A 222 0.12 23.20 -11.62
CA LEU A 222 -1.08 22.81 -10.89
C LEU A 222 -2.34 23.27 -11.62
N ARG A 223 -3.33 22.38 -11.73
CA ARG A 223 -4.67 22.71 -12.23
C ARG A 223 -5.51 23.35 -11.13
N GLU A 224 -6.60 23.99 -11.52
CA GLU A 224 -7.58 24.53 -10.57
C GLU A 224 -8.10 23.41 -9.64
N GLY A 225 -8.00 23.62 -8.33
CA GLY A 225 -8.35 22.64 -7.31
C GLY A 225 -7.21 21.71 -6.87
N GLU A 226 -6.06 21.73 -7.53
CA GLU A 226 -4.88 20.98 -7.09
C GLU A 226 -4.07 21.79 -6.07
N VAL A 227 -3.72 21.14 -4.95
CA VAL A 227 -2.92 21.77 -3.88
C VAL A 227 -1.42 21.50 -4.01
N ALA A 228 -1.04 20.43 -4.71
CA ALA A 228 0.34 20.01 -4.93
C ALA A 228 0.44 19.06 -6.13
N GLU A 229 1.62 18.97 -6.71
CA GLU A 229 1.96 17.99 -7.75
C GLU A 229 2.39 16.69 -7.07
N TRP A 230 1.89 15.57 -7.58
CA TRP A 230 2.25 14.24 -7.10
C TRP A 230 3.24 13.62 -8.08
N ILE A 231 4.49 13.47 -7.65
CA ILE A 231 5.55 12.87 -8.46
C ILE A 231 5.85 11.49 -7.89
N LEU A 232 5.62 10.48 -8.71
CA LEU A 232 5.90 9.10 -8.39
C LEU A 232 7.19 8.67 -9.08
N LEU A 233 8.16 8.23 -8.29
CA LEU A 233 9.45 7.76 -8.78
C LEU A 233 9.57 6.27 -8.52
N ASP A 234 10.07 5.52 -9.49
CA ASP A 234 10.47 4.12 -9.30
C ASP A 234 11.80 4.08 -8.53
N GLY A 235 11.72 4.27 -7.22
CA GLY A 235 12.88 4.35 -6.34
C GLY A 235 12.49 4.22 -4.87
N THR A 236 13.50 4.09 -4.01
CA THR A 236 13.26 4.01 -2.57
C THR A 236 12.72 5.35 -2.03
N PRO A 237 12.08 5.37 -0.84
CA PRO A 237 11.71 6.60 -0.16
C PRO A 237 12.90 7.59 -0.01
N ALA A 238 14.10 7.08 0.29
CA ALA A 238 15.31 7.89 0.40
C ALA A 238 15.74 8.50 -0.94
N THR A 239 15.61 7.73 -2.03
CA THR A 239 15.86 8.18 -3.42
C THR A 239 14.93 9.32 -3.79
N CYS A 240 13.64 9.18 -3.50
CA CYS A 240 12.64 10.21 -3.80
C CYS A 240 12.95 11.53 -3.08
N THR A 241 13.25 11.47 -1.78
CA THR A 241 13.66 12.66 -1.01
C THR A 241 14.87 13.33 -1.62
N ASN A 242 15.91 12.56 -1.96
CA ASN A 242 17.15 13.11 -2.49
C ASN A 242 16.93 13.78 -3.87
N ILE A 243 16.20 13.12 -4.77
CA ILE A 243 15.83 13.67 -6.08
C ILE A 243 15.02 14.96 -5.91
N ALA A 244 14.04 14.97 -5.01
CA ALA A 244 13.23 16.15 -4.73
C ALA A 244 14.09 17.34 -4.26
N LEU A 245 15.00 17.11 -3.31
CA LEU A 245 15.83 18.16 -2.71
C LEU A 245 16.90 18.72 -3.66
N HIS A 246 17.45 17.91 -4.55
CA HIS A 246 18.60 18.29 -5.36
C HIS A 246 18.30 18.54 -6.84
N ASN A 247 17.21 17.98 -7.38
CA ASN A 247 16.92 18.03 -8.81
C ASN A 247 15.57 18.68 -9.13
N LEU A 248 14.52 18.37 -8.37
CA LEU A 248 13.18 18.91 -8.66
C LEU A 248 12.98 20.29 -8.03
N TYR A 249 13.37 20.45 -6.77
CA TYR A 249 13.11 21.66 -5.99
C TYR A 249 14.38 22.15 -5.26
N PRO A 250 15.50 22.36 -5.98
CA PRO A 250 16.76 22.75 -5.36
C PRO A 250 16.61 24.06 -4.58
N GLY A 251 16.87 23.99 -3.27
CA GLY A 251 16.81 25.14 -2.37
C GLY A 251 15.39 25.64 -2.00
N GLN A 252 14.33 25.00 -2.49
CA GLN A 252 12.94 25.45 -2.27
C GLN A 252 12.23 24.73 -1.12
N ILE A 253 12.79 23.62 -0.62
CA ILE A 253 12.20 22.81 0.44
C ILE A 253 12.88 23.13 1.78
N ASP A 254 12.07 23.50 2.78
CA ASP A 254 12.54 23.81 4.14
C ASP A 254 12.28 22.70 5.16
N LEU A 255 11.28 21.85 4.90
CA LEU A 255 10.89 20.72 5.75
C LEU A 255 10.50 19.52 4.88
N VAL A 256 11.02 18.35 5.23
CA VAL A 256 10.57 17.08 4.64
C VAL A 256 9.71 16.32 5.64
N LEU A 257 8.48 16.01 5.24
CA LEU A 257 7.59 15.11 5.95
C LEU A 257 7.58 13.76 5.23
N SER A 258 7.83 12.66 5.94
CA SER A 258 7.69 11.31 5.39
C SER A 258 6.56 10.58 6.12
N LEU A 259 5.61 10.06 5.34
CA LEU A 259 4.42 9.35 5.81
C LEU A 259 4.38 7.98 5.15
N LEU A 260 4.80 6.95 5.89
CA LEU A 260 4.68 5.56 5.46
C LEU A 260 4.26 4.70 6.67
N PRO A 261 3.42 3.67 6.48
CA PRO A 261 3.16 2.69 7.52
C PRO A 261 4.48 1.99 7.86
N ALA A 262 4.97 2.15 9.08
CA ALA A 262 6.16 1.45 9.54
C ALA A 262 6.04 1.13 11.03
N ALA A 263 6.12 -0.16 11.35
CA ALA A 263 6.20 -0.66 12.72
C ALA A 263 7.66 -0.79 13.22
N PHE A 264 8.66 -0.55 12.37
CA PHE A 264 10.07 -0.83 12.67
C PHE A 264 11.01 0.27 12.20
N ALA A 265 11.61 1.01 13.12
CA ALA A 265 12.45 2.17 12.81
C ALA A 265 13.64 1.86 11.89
N LEU A 266 14.36 0.75 12.11
CA LEU A 266 15.58 0.40 11.35
C LEU A 266 15.32 -0.01 9.89
N CYS A 267 14.14 -0.59 9.61
CA CYS A 267 13.73 -0.98 8.26
C CYS A 267 12.65 -0.05 7.69
N SER A 268 12.38 1.07 8.36
CA SER A 268 11.33 1.99 7.99
C SER A 268 11.74 2.82 6.78
N GLY A 269 10.97 2.70 5.70
CA GLY A 269 11.02 3.66 4.59
C GLY A 269 10.75 5.09 5.05
N THR A 270 9.87 5.28 6.04
CA THR A 270 9.52 6.57 6.65
C THR A 270 10.76 7.27 7.23
N VAL A 271 11.47 6.54 8.11
CA VAL A 271 12.69 7.05 8.74
C VAL A 271 13.79 7.20 7.70
N GLY A 272 13.91 6.28 6.74
CA GLY A 272 14.90 6.36 5.66
C GLY A 272 14.75 7.61 4.79
N ALA A 273 13.52 8.00 4.44
CA ALA A 273 13.25 9.25 3.73
C ALA A 273 13.60 10.50 4.55
N ALA A 274 13.23 10.53 5.83
CA ALA A 274 13.58 11.64 6.72
C ALA A 274 15.11 11.73 6.97
N MET A 275 15.79 10.59 7.07
CA MET A 275 17.24 10.51 7.23
C MET A 275 17.96 11.03 5.98
N SER A 276 17.46 10.69 4.78
CA SER A 276 17.97 11.24 3.50
C SER A 276 17.88 12.77 3.48
N ALA A 277 16.78 13.36 3.96
CA ALA A 277 16.63 14.81 4.08
C ALA A 277 17.61 15.44 5.08
N ALA A 278 17.78 14.82 6.24
CA ALA A 278 18.72 15.29 7.26
C ALA A 278 20.18 15.24 6.77
N LEU A 279 20.57 14.20 6.03
CA LEU A 279 21.87 14.11 5.35
C LEU A 279 22.07 15.25 4.34
N ALA A 280 21.00 15.62 3.63
CA ALA A 280 20.93 16.79 2.75
C ALA A 280 20.78 18.15 3.49
N LYS A 281 20.98 18.16 4.82
CA LYS A 281 20.94 19.34 5.69
C LYS A 281 19.57 20.03 5.77
N LYS A 282 18.49 19.26 5.62
CA LYS A 282 17.11 19.74 5.77
C LYS A 282 16.47 19.20 7.03
N ARG A 283 15.60 20.01 7.66
CA ARG A 283 14.73 19.55 8.74
C ARG A 283 13.82 18.45 8.21
N ALA A 284 13.63 17.41 9.00
CA ALA A 284 12.80 16.29 8.60
C ALA A 284 12.01 15.69 9.77
N ILE A 285 10.79 15.24 9.47
CA ILE A 285 9.95 14.51 10.41
C ILE A 285 9.43 13.24 9.70
N ALA A 286 9.77 12.09 10.26
CA ALA A 286 9.11 10.82 9.96
C ALA A 286 7.85 10.73 10.84
N LEU A 287 6.68 10.58 10.22
CA LEU A 287 5.40 10.53 10.91
C LEU A 287 4.67 9.22 10.57
N SER A 288 4.30 8.49 11.60
CA SER A 288 3.64 7.18 11.51
C SER A 288 2.35 7.17 12.32
N TYR A 289 1.34 6.44 11.82
CA TYR A 289 0.09 6.19 12.52
C TYR A 289 0.07 4.75 13.02
N GLY A 290 0.00 4.57 14.34
CA GLY A 290 -0.10 3.26 14.97
C GLY A 290 -1.56 2.81 15.00
N THR A 291 -1.91 1.88 14.11
CA THR A 291 -3.26 1.30 14.03
C THR A 291 -3.33 0.03 14.89
N PHE A 292 -3.92 0.16 16.09
CA PHE A 292 -4.15 -0.96 17.01
C PHE A 292 -5.58 -1.51 16.93
N LEU A 293 -6.45 -0.75 16.28
CA LEU A 293 -7.86 -1.06 16.09
C LEU A 293 -8.07 -1.40 14.62
N TYR A 294 -8.67 -2.55 14.39
CA TYR A 294 -8.87 -3.04 13.04
C TYR A 294 -10.29 -3.61 12.83
N PRO A 295 -11.02 -3.18 11.79
CA PRO A 295 -10.68 -2.05 10.92
C PRO A 295 -10.62 -0.76 11.73
N THR A 296 -9.73 0.16 11.35
CA THR A 296 -9.60 1.43 12.08
C THR A 296 -10.87 2.27 11.89
N PRO A 297 -11.57 2.67 12.96
CA PRO A 297 -12.78 3.47 12.83
C PRO A 297 -12.51 4.83 12.15
N VAL A 298 -13.26 5.14 11.11
CA VAL A 298 -13.14 6.41 10.34
C VAL A 298 -13.25 7.65 11.24
N SER A 299 -14.02 7.55 12.32
CA SER A 299 -14.15 8.62 13.32
C SER A 299 -12.83 9.01 14.00
N LEU A 300 -11.80 8.15 13.95
CA LEU A 300 -10.48 8.42 14.53
C LEU A 300 -9.52 9.14 13.56
N HIS A 301 -9.83 9.18 12.26
CA HIS A 301 -8.92 9.75 11.26
C HIS A 301 -8.70 11.25 11.44
N GLU A 302 -9.79 12.04 11.53
CA GLU A 302 -9.68 13.48 11.73
C GLU A 302 -9.00 13.84 13.07
N PRO A 303 -9.38 13.26 14.23
CA PRO A 303 -8.67 13.47 15.49
C PRO A 303 -7.18 13.13 15.42
N ALA A 304 -6.80 12.01 14.78
CA ALA A 304 -5.41 11.62 14.64
C ALA A 304 -4.63 12.63 13.78
N ASN A 305 -5.20 13.05 12.64
CA ASN A 305 -4.60 14.06 11.77
C ASN A 305 -4.46 15.43 12.47
N ARG A 306 -5.44 15.79 13.31
CA ARG A 306 -5.39 17.02 14.13
C ARG A 306 -4.24 16.97 15.14
N LEU A 307 -4.09 15.84 15.85
CA LEU A 307 -2.98 15.65 16.79
C LEU A 307 -1.62 15.70 16.08
N ALA A 308 -1.49 15.02 14.94
CA ALA A 308 -0.32 15.12 14.09
C ALA A 308 0.00 16.57 13.72
N GLY A 309 -0.98 17.33 13.20
CA GLY A 309 -0.82 18.73 12.84
C GLY A 309 -0.33 19.60 13.99
N VAL A 310 -0.87 19.39 15.20
CA VAL A 310 -0.42 20.09 16.42
C VAL A 310 1.05 19.78 16.72
N ILE A 311 1.45 18.50 16.70
CA ILE A 311 2.84 18.09 16.96
C ILE A 311 3.78 18.69 15.91
N LEU A 312 3.44 18.58 14.62
CA LEU A 312 4.25 19.10 13.52
C LEU A 312 4.44 20.62 13.65
N GLN A 313 3.37 21.36 13.96
CA GLN A 313 3.44 22.81 14.15
C GLN A 313 4.33 23.18 15.34
N GLN A 314 4.22 22.46 16.46
CA GLN A 314 5.06 22.70 17.63
C GLN A 314 6.54 22.42 17.35
N LEU A 315 6.85 21.31 16.68
CA LEU A 315 8.22 20.99 16.28
C LEU A 315 8.78 22.04 15.31
N TRP A 316 7.99 22.46 14.32
CA TRP A 316 8.40 23.48 13.36
C TRP A 316 8.75 24.82 14.02
N SER A 317 7.91 25.28 14.94
CA SER A 317 8.12 26.55 15.65
C SER A 317 9.21 26.47 16.72
N ASN A 318 9.46 25.30 17.30
CA ASN A 318 10.35 25.10 18.44
C ASN A 318 11.33 23.95 18.20
N TRP A 319 12.08 24.02 17.11
CA TRP A 319 13.00 22.94 16.73
C TRP A 319 14.09 22.71 17.79
N GLY A 320 14.37 21.44 18.08
CA GLY A 320 15.31 21.04 19.11
C GLY A 320 16.75 21.36 18.77
N ARG A 321 17.59 21.41 19.82
CA ARG A 321 19.03 21.64 19.71
C ARG A 321 19.81 20.35 19.87
N ASP A 322 20.83 20.17 19.02
CA ASP A 322 21.82 19.11 19.12
C ASP A 322 23.19 19.66 18.66
N PRO A 323 24.10 20.03 19.58
CA PRO A 323 25.38 20.65 19.23
C PRO A 323 26.30 19.80 18.36
N ILE A 324 26.08 18.48 18.34
CA ILE A 324 26.87 17.53 17.55
C ILE A 324 26.01 16.88 16.45
N GLY A 325 24.84 17.45 16.15
CA GLY A 325 24.00 17.05 15.03
C GLY A 325 24.74 17.23 13.70
N ILE A 326 24.46 16.35 12.73
CA ILE A 326 25.18 16.37 11.47
C ILE A 326 24.90 17.64 10.66
N ARG A 327 23.77 18.31 10.90
CA ARG A 327 23.39 19.53 10.17
C ARG A 327 24.34 20.71 10.39
N GLY A 328 25.05 20.75 11.51
CA GLY A 328 26.06 21.77 11.81
C GLY A 328 25.50 23.13 12.24
N ASP A 329 24.18 23.28 12.31
CA ASP A 329 23.45 24.45 12.82
C ASP A 329 23.07 24.31 14.31
N GLY A 330 23.52 23.23 14.94
CA GLY A 330 23.24 22.90 16.34
C GLY A 330 21.78 22.50 16.56
N GLU A 331 21.06 22.07 15.53
CA GLU A 331 19.69 21.57 15.61
C GLU A 331 19.64 20.03 15.58
N VAL A 332 18.56 19.47 16.12
CA VAL A 332 18.23 18.05 15.93
C VAL A 332 18.12 17.75 14.44
N ASP A 333 18.68 16.63 14.00
CA ASP A 333 18.73 16.27 12.59
C ASP A 333 17.35 15.93 12.03
N LEU A 334 16.59 15.07 12.72
CA LEU A 334 15.23 14.68 12.37
C LEU A 334 14.43 14.21 13.60
N TYR A 335 13.10 14.16 13.46
CA TYR A 335 12.21 13.55 14.45
C TYR A 335 11.49 12.33 13.89
N ASN A 336 11.29 11.32 14.74
CA ASN A 336 10.33 10.24 14.51
C ASN A 336 9.12 10.46 15.41
N VAL A 337 7.93 10.51 14.81
CA VAL A 337 6.66 10.78 15.50
C VAL A 337 5.70 9.62 15.26
N ASN A 338 5.14 9.07 16.33
CA ASN A 338 4.10 8.04 16.23
C ASN A 338 2.79 8.54 16.85
N ILE A 339 1.71 8.45 16.09
CA ILE A 339 0.35 8.83 16.50
C ILE A 339 -0.45 7.56 16.79
N PRO A 340 -0.83 7.27 18.04
CA PRO A 340 -1.66 6.11 18.34
C PRO A 340 -3.09 6.38 17.88
N VAL A 341 -3.59 5.58 16.94
CA VAL A 341 -4.97 5.67 16.45
C VAL A 341 -5.87 4.85 17.36
N VAL A 342 -6.21 5.43 18.51
CA VAL A 342 -6.94 4.79 19.61
C VAL A 342 -8.16 5.60 20.02
N HIS A 343 -9.14 4.96 20.68
CA HIS A 343 -10.38 5.62 21.10
C HIS A 343 -10.18 6.83 22.02
N LYS A 344 -9.06 6.88 22.75
CA LYS A 344 -8.67 8.01 23.59
C LYS A 344 -8.55 9.34 22.81
N LEU A 345 -8.33 9.29 21.49
CA LEU A 345 -8.38 10.48 20.63
C LEU A 345 -9.74 11.21 20.66
N LEU A 346 -10.82 10.51 20.98
CA LEU A 346 -12.18 11.07 21.10
C LEU A 346 -12.50 11.53 22.52
N SER A 347 -11.66 11.20 23.51
CA SER A 347 -11.88 11.62 24.89
C SER A 347 -11.63 13.13 25.03
N PRO A 348 -12.34 13.81 25.95
CA PRO A 348 -12.07 15.22 26.25
C PRO A 348 -10.63 15.49 26.70
N GLU A 349 -9.96 14.51 27.31
CA GLU A 349 -8.56 14.63 27.72
C GLU A 349 -7.58 14.48 26.55
N GLY A 350 -8.02 13.83 25.47
CA GLY A 350 -7.21 13.50 24.31
C GLY A 350 -6.06 12.53 24.59
N VAL A 351 -5.21 12.38 23.58
CA VAL A 351 -3.96 11.61 23.69
C VAL A 351 -2.84 12.56 24.14
N GLY A 352 -2.12 12.16 25.20
CA GLY A 352 -0.96 12.91 25.66
C GLY A 352 0.22 12.75 24.70
N ILE A 353 1.15 13.71 24.72
CA ILE A 353 2.37 13.70 23.90
C ILE A 353 3.56 13.52 24.84
N THR A 354 4.50 12.63 24.48
CA THR A 354 5.70 12.39 25.27
C THR A 354 6.95 12.35 24.41
N TRP A 355 8.01 12.95 24.92
CA TRP A 355 9.36 12.78 24.36
C TRP A 355 9.89 11.40 24.71
N THR A 356 10.57 10.78 23.75
CA THR A 356 11.01 9.38 23.89
C THR A 356 12.41 9.14 23.36
N SER A 357 13.04 8.08 23.87
CA SER A 357 14.17 7.41 23.22
C SER A 357 13.67 6.26 22.36
N MET A 358 14.50 5.80 21.43
CA MET A 358 14.17 4.63 20.62
C MET A 358 14.24 3.35 21.47
N TRP A 359 13.19 2.54 21.44
CA TRP A 359 13.20 1.22 22.09
C TRP A 359 14.18 0.30 21.37
N ARG A 360 15.12 -0.27 22.13
CA ARG A 360 16.03 -1.30 21.63
C ARG A 360 15.34 -2.65 21.69
N ASN A 361 14.88 -3.14 20.55
CA ASN A 361 14.20 -4.44 20.43
C ASN A 361 15.03 -5.46 19.65
N SER A 362 14.53 -6.70 19.65
CA SER A 362 15.02 -7.81 18.82
C SER A 362 13.83 -8.63 18.35
N TYR A 363 13.88 -9.15 17.13
CA TYR A 363 12.86 -10.03 16.60
C TYR A 363 13.27 -11.50 16.67
N GLY A 364 12.27 -12.38 16.76
CA GLY A 364 12.46 -13.82 16.72
C GLY A 364 12.56 -14.35 15.29
N ARG A 365 11.75 -15.38 15.00
CA ARG A 365 11.76 -16.04 13.70
C ARG A 365 11.17 -15.14 12.61
N LEU A 366 11.90 -14.95 11.50
CA LEU A 366 11.42 -14.22 10.31
C LEU A 366 10.93 -15.12 9.17
N PHE A 367 11.39 -16.37 9.12
CA PHE A 367 11.14 -17.29 8.02
C PHE A 367 10.64 -18.64 8.54
N THR A 368 9.75 -19.27 7.78
CA THR A 368 9.33 -20.67 8.00
C THR A 368 9.78 -21.54 6.84
N SER A 369 10.04 -22.83 7.12
CA SER A 369 10.28 -23.80 6.04
C SER A 369 9.02 -23.90 5.18
N HIS A 370 9.22 -23.92 3.86
CA HIS A 370 8.13 -23.94 2.91
C HIS A 370 8.39 -24.99 1.84
N ILE A 371 7.34 -25.72 1.46
CA ILE A 371 7.33 -26.59 0.30
C ILE A 371 6.61 -25.78 -0.78
N PRO A 372 7.33 -25.27 -1.80
CA PRO A 372 6.71 -24.42 -2.80
C PRO A 372 5.80 -25.26 -3.70
N ASP A 373 4.57 -24.79 -3.92
CA ASP A 373 3.60 -25.40 -4.84
C ASP A 373 3.99 -25.19 -6.31
N THR A 374 4.82 -24.18 -6.58
CA THR A 374 5.34 -23.81 -7.91
C THR A 374 6.86 -23.60 -7.87
N PRO A 375 7.60 -23.91 -8.95
CA PRO A 375 9.06 -23.79 -8.98
C PRO A 375 9.59 -22.34 -9.01
N ASP A 376 8.73 -21.33 -9.13
CA ASP A 376 9.15 -19.93 -9.20
C ASP A 376 9.31 -19.33 -7.80
N ILE A 377 10.55 -18.95 -7.48
CA ILE A 377 10.92 -18.24 -6.25
C ILE A 377 11.10 -16.75 -6.61
N PRO A 378 10.34 -15.82 -5.99
CA PRO A 378 10.50 -14.39 -6.24
C PRO A 378 11.92 -13.90 -5.92
N ALA A 379 12.38 -12.91 -6.67
CA ALA A 379 13.69 -12.29 -6.48
C ALA A 379 13.82 -11.70 -5.05
N ALA A 380 15.00 -11.85 -4.43
CA ALA A 380 15.25 -11.50 -3.02
C ALA A 380 15.32 -9.98 -2.72
N GLY A 381 15.12 -9.12 -3.72
CA GLY A 381 15.08 -7.66 -3.56
C GLY A 381 15.35 -6.92 -4.86
N PRO A 382 15.35 -5.57 -4.85
CA PRO A 382 15.66 -4.76 -6.04
C PRO A 382 17.09 -4.99 -6.56
N ASP A 383 18.01 -5.38 -5.68
CA ASP A 383 19.41 -5.65 -6.01
C ASP A 383 19.68 -7.15 -6.26
N SER A 384 18.66 -8.01 -6.18
CA SER A 384 18.86 -9.44 -6.41
C SER A 384 18.98 -9.71 -7.90
N ASP A 385 20.02 -10.45 -8.27
CA ASP A 385 20.29 -10.80 -9.66
C ASP A 385 19.14 -11.69 -10.18
N SER A 386 18.35 -11.18 -11.13
CA SER A 386 17.22 -11.91 -11.74
C SER A 386 17.69 -13.10 -12.60
N SER A 387 18.99 -13.38 -12.60
CA SER A 387 19.67 -14.47 -13.30
C SER A 387 19.59 -15.82 -12.57
N SER A 388 18.92 -15.91 -11.41
CA SER A 388 18.80 -17.15 -10.61
C SER A 388 17.88 -18.22 -11.22
N THR A 389 17.84 -18.33 -12.55
CA THR A 389 17.20 -19.41 -13.30
C THR A 389 17.82 -20.79 -13.04
N ASN A 390 19.01 -20.89 -12.42
CA ASN A 390 19.70 -22.16 -12.21
C ASN A 390 19.26 -22.94 -10.96
N VAL A 391 18.44 -22.37 -10.07
CA VAL A 391 17.80 -23.14 -8.98
C VAL A 391 16.66 -24.03 -9.52
N ARG A 392 16.19 -23.76 -10.75
CA ARG A 392 15.08 -24.47 -11.40
C ARG A 392 15.33 -25.96 -11.62
N GLU A 393 16.58 -26.39 -11.83
CA GLU A 393 16.86 -27.79 -12.18
C GLU A 393 17.15 -28.69 -10.97
N GLU A 394 17.82 -28.20 -9.92
CA GLU A 394 18.16 -29.02 -8.74
C GLU A 394 16.94 -29.31 -7.84
N VAL A 395 16.00 -28.36 -7.70
CA VAL A 395 14.80 -28.56 -6.87
C VAL A 395 13.83 -29.58 -7.48
N LEU A 396 13.77 -29.68 -8.81
CA LEU A 396 12.90 -30.64 -9.51
C LEU A 396 13.53 -32.05 -9.59
N GLN A 397 14.86 -32.18 -9.64
CA GLN A 397 15.54 -33.47 -9.71
C GLN A 397 15.51 -34.26 -8.39
N ALA A 398 15.40 -33.58 -7.25
CA ALA A 398 15.28 -34.23 -5.93
C ALA A 398 13.97 -35.01 -5.72
N ASN A 399 12.96 -34.83 -6.59
CA ASN A 399 11.68 -35.58 -6.50
C ASN A 399 11.76 -37.04 -6.97
N ASN A 400 12.85 -37.47 -7.62
CA ASN A 400 13.00 -38.83 -8.18
C ASN A 400 13.97 -39.74 -7.39
N GLY A 401 14.52 -39.29 -6.26
CA GLY A 401 15.47 -40.06 -5.45
C GLY A 401 14.79 -40.90 -4.37
N ASN A 402 14.91 -42.22 -4.47
CA ASN A 402 14.47 -43.19 -3.44
C ASN A 402 15.46 -43.19 -2.24
N GLY A 403 15.52 -42.10 -1.48
CA GLY A 403 16.41 -41.87 -0.34
C GLY A 403 15.67 -41.77 0.99
N ASN A 404 16.21 -42.41 2.03
CA ASN A 404 15.61 -42.50 3.37
C ASN A 404 15.53 -41.15 4.11
N GLY A 405 14.31 -40.76 4.53
CA GLY A 405 14.01 -39.66 5.45
C GLY A 405 13.49 -38.39 4.76
N PRO A 406 12.67 -37.54 5.42
CA PRO A 406 12.26 -36.28 4.83
C PRO A 406 13.48 -35.36 4.79
N GLU A 407 14.18 -35.33 3.66
CA GLU A 407 15.25 -34.36 3.41
C GLU A 407 14.68 -32.95 3.63
N LYS A 408 15.25 -32.23 4.61
CA LYS A 408 14.85 -30.86 4.93
C LYS A 408 15.20 -29.96 3.74
N ARG A 409 14.21 -29.66 2.90
CA ARG A 409 14.36 -28.72 1.78
C ARG A 409 14.76 -27.34 2.32
N LEU A 410 15.78 -26.72 1.72
CA LEU A 410 16.30 -25.40 2.08
C LEU A 410 15.50 -24.26 1.42
N VAL A 411 14.17 -24.42 1.36
CA VAL A 411 13.26 -23.40 0.86
C VAL A 411 12.51 -22.80 2.05
N PHE A 412 12.51 -21.48 2.12
CA PHE A 412 11.96 -20.72 3.22
C PHE A 412 11.05 -19.60 2.70
N LYS A 413 9.89 -19.44 3.34
CA LYS A 413 8.96 -18.33 3.08
C LYS A 413 9.12 -17.30 4.19
N PHE A 414 9.15 -16.01 3.82
CA PHE A 414 9.06 -14.93 4.79
C PHE A 414 7.71 -15.01 5.50
N ALA A 415 7.75 -15.30 6.79
CA ALA A 415 6.60 -15.56 7.65
C ALA A 415 7.01 -15.21 9.09
N PRO A 416 7.16 -13.92 9.39
CA PRO A 416 7.74 -13.49 10.65
C PRO A 416 6.76 -13.67 11.82
N ASP A 417 7.31 -14.07 12.96
CA ASP A 417 6.60 -14.02 14.23
C ASP A 417 6.69 -12.60 14.82
N MET A 418 5.64 -11.82 14.56
CA MET A 418 5.57 -10.39 14.90
C MET A 418 4.97 -10.14 16.29
N ALA A 419 4.38 -11.16 16.93
CA ALA A 419 3.65 -10.98 18.18
C ALA A 419 4.50 -10.31 19.29
N PRO A 420 5.77 -10.70 19.51
CA PRO A 420 6.61 -10.06 20.53
C PRO A 420 6.95 -8.59 20.23
N LEU A 421 6.87 -8.18 18.97
CA LEU A 421 7.20 -6.83 18.52
C LEU A 421 5.98 -5.89 18.56
N VAL A 422 4.82 -6.41 18.18
CA VAL A 422 3.56 -5.64 18.10
C VAL A 422 2.86 -5.58 19.47
N HIS A 423 2.97 -6.64 20.26
CA HIS A 423 2.37 -6.74 21.60
C HIS A 423 3.41 -7.14 22.65
N PRO A 424 4.46 -6.33 22.85
CA PRO A 424 5.42 -6.59 23.92
C PRO A 424 4.75 -6.49 25.29
N GLU A 425 5.22 -7.29 26.25
CA GLU A 425 4.78 -7.19 27.63
C GLU A 425 5.18 -5.83 28.20
N ILE A 426 4.24 -5.09 28.79
CA ILE A 426 4.50 -3.74 29.33
C ILE A 426 5.66 -3.72 30.34
N ALA A 427 5.83 -4.80 31.11
CA ALA A 427 6.89 -4.96 32.09
C ALA A 427 8.29 -5.04 31.45
N SER A 428 8.38 -5.43 30.18
CA SER A 428 9.63 -5.48 29.42
C SER A 428 9.99 -4.15 28.74
N LEU A 429 9.06 -3.18 28.71
CA LEU A 429 9.26 -1.90 28.04
C LEU A 429 9.88 -0.87 29.00
N PRO A 430 11.10 -0.39 28.74
CA PRO A 430 11.70 0.66 29.56
C PRO A 430 10.88 1.94 29.44
N GLN A 431 10.51 2.53 30.59
CA GLN A 431 9.81 3.80 30.64
C GLN A 431 10.59 4.90 29.91
N GLY A 432 9.89 5.72 29.13
CA GLY A 432 10.50 6.78 28.31
C GLY A 432 10.95 6.34 26.92
N THR A 433 10.79 5.06 26.57
CA THR A 433 10.96 4.61 25.18
C THR A 433 9.71 4.86 24.34
N ASP A 434 9.87 4.93 23.02
CA ASP A 434 8.76 5.07 22.06
C ASP A 434 7.76 3.92 22.15
N ALA A 435 8.22 2.67 22.27
CA ALA A 435 7.35 1.52 22.48
C ALA A 435 6.55 1.61 23.79
N TRP A 436 7.18 2.03 24.89
CA TRP A 436 6.48 2.27 26.16
C TRP A 436 5.42 3.36 26.02
N GLY A 437 5.76 4.48 25.36
CA GLY A 437 4.83 5.59 25.15
C GLY A 437 3.60 5.19 24.34
N VAL A 438 3.82 4.49 23.22
CA VAL A 438 2.76 3.96 22.37
C VAL A 438 1.88 2.97 23.13
N HIS A 439 2.47 2.06 23.91
CA HIS A 439 1.73 1.08 24.73
C HIS A 439 0.83 1.74 25.80
N ASN A 440 1.16 2.97 26.23
CA ASN A 440 0.38 3.74 27.21
C ASN A 440 -0.53 4.81 26.57
N ASP A 441 -0.87 4.64 25.29
CA ASP A 441 -1.71 5.57 24.52
C ASP A 441 -1.18 7.02 24.53
N PHE A 442 0.13 7.18 24.37
CA PHE A 442 0.77 8.47 24.12
C PHE A 442 1.24 8.59 22.68
N ALA A 443 1.08 9.78 22.10
CA ALA A 443 1.85 10.17 20.92
C ALA A 443 3.31 10.34 21.31
N THR A 444 4.22 9.74 20.55
CA THR A 444 5.65 9.73 20.86
C THR A 444 6.42 10.61 19.90
N VAL A 445 7.41 11.34 20.43
CA VAL A 445 8.31 12.18 19.66
C VAL A 445 9.74 11.82 20.03
N THR A 446 10.46 11.19 19.11
CA THR A 446 11.83 10.74 19.30
C THR A 446 12.78 11.57 18.43
N PRO A 447 13.66 12.40 19.01
CA PRO A 447 14.75 13.04 18.24
C PRO A 447 15.74 11.98 17.79
N LEU A 448 16.17 12.03 16.53
CA LEU A 448 17.15 11.13 15.96
C LEU A 448 18.29 11.91 15.30
N ARG A 449 19.43 11.22 15.15
CA ARG A 449 20.55 11.67 14.33
C ARG A 449 20.57 10.91 13.02
N ALA A 450 20.96 11.60 11.96
CA ALA A 450 21.21 10.95 10.68
C ALA A 450 22.61 10.29 10.66
N SER A 451 22.83 9.39 11.61
CA SER A 451 24.06 8.62 11.81
C SER A 451 23.73 7.29 12.47
N PHE A 452 24.56 6.28 12.29
CA PHE A 452 24.52 5.06 13.12
C PHE A 452 25.14 5.31 14.50
N ALA A 453 24.56 6.25 15.24
CA ALA A 453 24.97 6.62 16.58
C ALA A 453 23.75 7.02 17.41
N GLU A 454 23.77 6.70 18.69
CA GLU A 454 22.74 7.16 19.61
C GLU A 454 23.00 8.62 20.02
N PRO A 455 21.97 9.46 20.14
CA PRO A 455 22.11 10.71 20.87
C PRO A 455 22.46 10.39 22.34
N PRO A 456 23.52 10.98 22.91
CA PRO A 456 23.90 10.68 24.29
C PRO A 456 22.77 11.08 25.26
N PRO A 457 22.55 10.31 26.34
CA PRO A 457 21.48 10.53 27.30
C PRO A 457 21.55 11.90 28.01
N GLU A 458 22.71 12.56 27.95
CA GLU A 458 23.04 13.82 28.62
C GLU A 458 22.74 15.07 27.79
N ILE A 459 22.25 14.94 26.54
CA ILE A 459 21.70 16.09 25.82
C ILE A 459 20.35 16.42 26.43
N SER A 460 20.44 17.22 27.49
CA SER A 460 19.34 17.83 28.18
C SER A 460 18.55 18.67 27.18
N MET A 461 17.39 18.17 26.79
CA MET A 461 16.31 18.90 26.14
C MET A 461 15.77 19.99 27.08
N VAL A 462 16.58 21.00 27.42
CA VAL A 462 16.12 22.17 28.19
C VAL A 462 15.61 23.19 27.20
N PHE A 463 14.31 23.41 27.22
CA PHE A 463 13.63 24.37 26.35
C PHE A 463 13.21 25.62 27.12
N PRO A 464 13.09 26.79 26.43
CA PRO A 464 12.62 28.01 27.06
C PRO A 464 11.22 27.81 27.66
N GLY A 465 11.09 27.90 28.99
CA GLY A 465 9.80 27.84 29.70
C GLY A 465 9.54 26.60 30.56
N GLU A 466 10.50 25.68 30.73
CA GLU A 466 10.31 24.48 31.59
C GLU A 466 10.53 24.76 33.09
N THR A 467 9.55 24.38 33.93
CA THR A 467 9.77 24.12 35.35
C THR A 467 10.20 22.66 35.52
N SER A 468 11.43 22.43 35.98
CA SER A 468 11.92 21.09 36.30
C SER A 468 11.40 20.65 37.67
N ASP A 469 10.71 19.52 37.72
CA ASP A 469 10.62 18.74 38.96
C ASP A 469 11.72 17.67 38.88
N GLN A 470 12.78 17.84 39.68
CA GLN A 470 13.99 17.02 39.61
C GLN A 470 13.80 15.58 40.12
N SER A 471 12.59 15.18 40.54
CA SER A 471 12.35 13.87 41.16
C SER A 471 11.87 12.76 40.21
N SER A 472 11.64 13.04 38.92
CA SER A 472 11.25 12.00 37.95
C SER A 472 12.00 12.14 36.63
N LEU A 473 12.61 11.03 36.18
CA LEU A 473 13.30 10.88 34.88
C LEU A 473 12.39 11.06 33.65
N VAL A 474 11.14 11.49 33.83
CA VAL A 474 10.12 11.56 32.78
C VAL A 474 9.51 12.95 32.74
N ARG A 475 9.64 13.61 31.58
CA ARG A 475 9.05 14.92 31.30
C ARG A 475 7.73 14.72 30.57
N HIS A 476 6.63 14.75 31.33
CA HIS A 476 5.29 14.68 30.75
C HIS A 476 4.80 16.08 30.36
N TRP A 477 4.35 16.21 29.11
CA TRP A 477 3.53 17.35 28.70
C TRP A 477 2.07 17.10 29.11
N LYS A 478 1.44 18.05 29.80
CA LYS A 478 -0.02 18.14 29.93
C LYS A 478 -0.48 19.42 29.23
N MET A 479 -1.21 19.30 28.13
CA MET A 479 -1.91 20.44 27.54
C MET A 479 -3.31 20.55 28.15
N LYS A 480 -3.74 21.77 28.49
CA LYS A 480 -5.16 22.11 28.56
C LYS A 480 -5.58 22.48 27.13
N LEU A 481 -6.58 21.77 26.61
CA LEU A 481 -7.22 22.04 25.32
C LEU A 481 -7.88 23.42 25.30
#